data_AF-A0A9D5JHY1-F1
#
_entry.id   AF-A0A9D5JHY1-F1
#
_cell.length_a   1.000
_cell.length_b   1.000
_cell.length_c   1.000
_cell.angle_alpha   90.00
_cell.angle_beta   90.00
_cell.angle_gamma   90.00
#
_symmetry.space_group_name_H-M   'P 1'
#
loop_
_entity.id
_entity.type
_entity.pdbx_description
1 polymer ?
#
loop_
_entity_poly.entity_id
_entity_poly.type
_entity_poly.pdbx_seq_one_letter_code
_entity_poly.pdbx_strand_id
1 'polypeptide(L)'
;IFRVVRGAIELRIWERGVGETMACGTGACAAAACAIEQDLVRSPVSVAMPGGRVDVAWKGVGSEIFLTGDAQIVFGTIIDIPENTARAEAPVAAG
;
A
#
# COMPACT_ATOMS: atom_id res chain seq x y z
N ILE A 1 7.25 -9.02 1.50
CA ILE A 1 8.04 -9.74 2.54
C ILE A 1 7.91 -8.94 3.81
N PHE A 2 7.48 -9.55 4.93
CA PHE A 2 7.42 -8.86 6.21
C PHE A 2 8.05 -9.67 7.33
N ARG A 3 8.47 -8.99 8.40
CA ARG A 3 8.88 -9.59 9.67
C ARG A 3 8.24 -8.83 10.84
N VAL A 4 8.06 -9.53 11.95
CA VAL A 4 7.56 -8.93 13.20
C VAL A 4 8.74 -8.61 14.10
N VAL A 5 8.84 -7.36 14.55
CA VAL A 5 9.89 -6.86 15.42
C VAL A 5 9.25 -6.06 16.54
N ARG A 6 9.36 -6.55 17.80
CA ARG A 6 8.83 -5.87 19.00
C ARG A 6 7.34 -5.50 18.89
N GLY A 7 6.53 -6.36 18.29
CA GLY A 7 5.09 -6.14 18.12
C GLY A 7 4.70 -5.20 16.97
N ALA A 8 5.67 -4.74 16.17
CA ALA A 8 5.45 -3.99 14.94
C ALA A 8 5.85 -4.83 13.71
N ILE A 9 5.42 -4.39 12.53
CA ILE A 9 5.74 -5.03 11.26
C ILE A 9 6.76 -4.19 10.51
N GLU A 10 7.80 -4.82 9.98
CA GLU A 10 8.68 -4.22 8.98
C GLU A 10 8.42 -4.89 7.64
N LEU A 11 8.12 -4.08 6.61
CA LEU A 11 7.56 -4.53 5.34
C LEU A 11 8.38 -4.00 4.15
N ARG A 12 8.73 -4.91 3.24
CA ARG A 12 9.21 -4.61 1.88
C ARG A 12 8.22 -5.17 0.86
N ILE A 13 7.93 -4.41 -0.18
CA ILE A 13 6.91 -4.74 -1.18
C ILE A 13 7.55 -4.76 -2.55
N TRP A 14 7.20 -5.80 -3.32
CA TRP A 14 7.53 -5.91 -4.73
C TRP A 14 6.23 -5.94 -5.52
N GLU A 15 5.93 -4.87 -6.24
CA GLU A 15 4.71 -4.75 -7.02
C GLU A 15 4.91 -5.31 -8.42
N ARG A 16 3.94 -6.11 -8.88
CA ARG A 16 3.97 -6.77 -10.18
C ARG A 16 4.03 -5.71 -11.29
N GLY A 17 5.09 -5.75 -12.09
CA GLY A 17 5.30 -4.79 -13.19
C GLY A 17 5.93 -3.46 -12.77
N VAL A 18 6.24 -3.26 -11.48
CA VAL A 18 6.87 -2.03 -10.97
C VAL A 18 8.25 -2.33 -10.37
N GLY A 19 8.35 -3.38 -9.56
CA GLY A 19 9.54 -3.66 -8.78
C GLY A 19 9.35 -3.31 -7.30
N GLU A 20 10.46 -3.05 -6.59
CA GLU A 20 10.39 -2.63 -5.20
C GLU A 20 9.84 -1.20 -5.07
N THR A 21 8.80 -1.03 -4.24
CA THR A 21 8.18 0.27 -3.97
C THR A 21 8.49 0.74 -2.55
N MET A 22 8.53 2.06 -2.36
CA MET A 22 8.85 2.68 -1.06
C MET A 22 7.72 2.48 -0.04
N ALA A 23 6.47 2.44 -0.50
CA ALA A 23 5.31 2.19 0.33
C ALA A 23 4.17 1.61 -0.52
N CYS A 24 3.31 0.79 0.10
CA CYS A 24 2.07 0.31 -0.51
C CYS A 24 1.02 0.14 0.59
N GLY A 25 -0.04 0.97 0.56
CA GLY A 25 -1.06 0.97 1.60
C GLY A 25 -1.83 -0.35 1.68
N THR A 26 -2.24 -0.90 0.53
CA THR A 26 -2.93 -2.20 0.48
C THR A 26 -2.02 -3.35 0.94
N GLY A 27 -0.72 -3.30 0.59
CA GLY A 27 0.28 -4.24 1.08
C GLY A 27 0.47 -4.20 2.60
N ALA A 28 0.47 -2.99 3.20
CA ALA A 28 0.54 -2.81 4.65
C ALA A 28 -0.69 -3.40 5.35
N CYS A 29 -1.90 -3.14 4.84
CA CYS A 29 -3.13 -3.73 5.35
C CYS A 29 -3.11 -5.26 5.29
N ALA A 30 -2.68 -5.84 4.16
CA ALA A 30 -2.61 -7.28 4.00
C ALA A 30 -1.61 -7.92 4.98
N ALA A 31 -0.42 -7.33 5.13
CA ALA A 31 0.59 -7.82 6.07
C ALA A 31 0.09 -7.76 7.52
N ALA A 32 -0.55 -6.65 7.92
CA ALA A 32 -1.15 -6.49 9.23
C ALA A 32 -2.25 -7.53 9.48
N ALA A 33 -3.17 -7.72 8.53
CA ALA A 33 -4.24 -8.71 8.64
C ALA A 33 -3.68 -10.13 8.80
N CYS A 34 -2.71 -10.53 7.97
CA CYS A 34 -2.08 -11.85 8.08
C CYS A 34 -1.36 -12.04 9.43
N ALA A 35 -0.68 -11.02 9.94
CA ALA A 35 0.04 -11.11 11.21
C ALA A 35 -0.92 -11.14 12.43
N ILE A 36 -2.05 -10.43 12.35
CA ILE A 36 -3.10 -10.46 13.38
C ILE A 36 -3.78 -11.84 13.42
N GLU A 37 -4.16 -12.40 12.27
CA GLU A 37 -4.80 -13.74 12.20
C GLU A 37 -3.87 -14.87 12.66
N GLN A 38 -2.55 -14.65 12.62
CA GLN A 38 -1.54 -15.60 13.10
C GLN A 38 -1.12 -15.33 14.56
N ASP A 39 -1.82 -14.44 15.27
CA ASP A 39 -1.50 -14.03 16.66
C ASP A 39 -0.06 -13.50 16.85
N LEU A 40 0.59 -13.04 15.78
CA LEU A 40 1.97 -12.53 15.83
C LEU A 40 2.05 -11.08 16.34
N VAL A 41 0.97 -10.31 16.15
CA VAL A 41 0.83 -8.91 16.56
C VAL A 41 -0.60 -8.66 17.01
N ARG A 42 -0.82 -7.54 17.72
CA ARG A 42 -2.16 -7.09 18.11
C ARG A 42 -2.52 -5.81 17.38
N SER A 43 -3.80 -5.68 17.06
CA SER A 43 -4.39 -4.47 16.50
C SER A 43 -4.58 -3.40 17.60
N PRO A 44 -4.32 -2.11 17.32
CA PRO A 44 -3.71 -1.58 16.10
C PRO A 44 -2.21 -1.89 16.03
N VAL A 45 -1.70 -2.14 14.82
CA VAL A 45 -0.30 -2.48 14.58
C VAL A 45 0.39 -1.43 13.71
N SER A 46 1.62 -1.09 14.07
CA SER A 46 2.46 -0.18 13.30
C SER A 46 3.23 -0.95 12.21
N VAL A 47 3.19 -0.44 10.98
CA VAL A 47 3.85 -1.03 9.81
C VAL A 47 4.87 -0.04 9.27
N ALA A 48 6.15 -0.40 9.36
CA ALA A 48 7.26 0.38 8.84
C ALA A 48 7.65 -0.12 7.44
N MET A 49 7.79 0.81 6.50
CA MET A 49 8.24 0.62 5.13
C MET A 49 9.38 1.61 4.81
N PRO A 50 10.14 1.44 3.71
CA PRO A 50 11.19 2.39 3.35
C PRO A 50 10.71 3.85 3.22
N GLY A 51 9.48 4.05 2.74
CA GLY A 51 8.88 5.37 2.51
C GLY A 51 8.19 5.99 3.73
N GLY A 52 8.15 5.30 4.87
CA GLY A 52 7.53 5.82 6.08
C GLY A 52 6.79 4.74 6.89
N ARG A 53 5.93 5.19 7.79
CA ARG A 53 5.17 4.35 8.71
C ARG A 53 3.69 4.62 8.57
N VAL A 54 2.90 3.56 8.70
CA VAL A 54 1.44 3.64 8.80
C VAL A 54 0.98 2.80 10.00
N ASP A 55 -0.16 3.17 10.57
CA ASP A 55 -0.83 2.37 11.59
C ASP A 55 -2.06 1.71 10.97
N VAL A 56 -2.22 0.41 11.24
CA VAL A 56 -3.31 -0.41 10.72
C VAL A 56 -4.14 -0.94 11.87
N ALA A 57 -5.43 -0.63 11.86
CA ALA A 57 -6.41 -1.12 12.82
C ALA A 57 -7.41 -2.05 12.13
N TRP A 58 -7.52 -3.27 12.64
CA TRP A 58 -8.44 -4.28 12.13
C TRP A 58 -9.00 -5.14 13.26
N LYS A 59 -10.27 -5.56 13.17
CA LYS A 59 -10.94 -6.39 14.19
C LYS A 59 -11.13 -7.85 13.76
N GLY A 60 -10.49 -8.27 12.66
CA GLY A 60 -10.57 -9.62 12.11
C GLY A 60 -11.60 -9.77 10.99
N VAL A 61 -11.74 -11.00 10.50
CA VAL A 61 -12.61 -11.33 9.35
C VAL A 61 -14.03 -10.80 9.54
N GLY A 62 -14.56 -10.17 8.49
CA GLY A 62 -15.90 -9.54 8.50
C GLY A 62 -15.92 -8.10 9.01
N SER A 63 -14.77 -7.54 9.43
CA SER A 63 -14.64 -6.14 9.81
C SER A 63 -13.84 -5.32 8.80
N GLU A 64 -14.11 -4.01 8.76
CA GLU A 64 -13.33 -3.05 7.99
C GLU A 64 -11.92 -2.89 8.56
N ILE A 65 -10.95 -2.68 7.66
CA ILE A 65 -9.56 -2.38 8.00
C ILE A 65 -9.29 -0.89 7.77
N PHE A 66 -8.76 -0.23 8.80
CA PHE A 66 -8.42 1.19 8.76
C PHE A 66 -6.90 1.35 8.66
N LEU A 67 -6.46 2.19 7.74
CA LEU A 67 -5.06 2.57 7.59
C LEU A 67 -4.94 4.08 7.82
N THR A 68 -4.03 4.46 8.72
CA THR A 68 -3.70 5.85 9.02
C THR A 68 -2.23 6.09 8.72
N GLY A 69 -1.93 7.17 8.00
CA GLY A 69 -0.57 7.57 7.65
C GLY A 69 -0.53 9.03 7.20
N ASP A 70 0.68 9.57 7.11
CA ASP A 70 0.89 10.96 6.72
C ASP A 70 0.62 11.19 5.24
N ALA A 71 0.18 12.41 4.90
CA ALA A 71 0.09 12.91 3.54
C ALA A 71 0.71 14.31 3.47
N GLN A 72 1.46 14.59 2.40
CA GLN A 72 2.15 15.87 2.23
C GLN A 72 1.93 16.43 0.83
N ILE A 73 1.65 17.73 0.76
CA ILE A 73 1.57 18.46 -0.52
C ILE A 73 3.00 18.75 -0.97
N VAL A 74 3.36 18.28 -2.17
CA VAL A 74 4.70 18.51 -2.74
C VAL A 74 4.73 19.77 -3.61
N PHE A 75 3.74 19.93 -4.51
CA PHE A 75 3.59 21.11 -5.36
C PHE A 75 2.14 21.26 -5.85
N GLY A 76 1.81 22.42 -6.38
CA GLY A 76 0.56 22.68 -7.11
C GLY A 76 0.88 23.33 -8.46
N THR A 77 0.18 22.92 -9.53
CA THR A 77 0.36 23.45 -10.88
C THR A 77 -0.95 23.44 -11.67
N ILE A 78 -0.99 24.16 -12.79
CA ILE A 78 -2.01 24.05 -13.82
C ILE A 78 -1.41 23.25 -14.99
N ILE A 79 -2.19 22.33 -15.57
CA ILE A 79 -1.80 21.55 -16.75
C ILE A 79 -2.84 21.81 -17.84
N ASP A 80 -2.41 22.42 -18.95
CA ASP A 80 -3.23 22.53 -20.16
C ASP A 80 -3.15 21.21 -20.94
N ILE A 81 -4.30 20.55 -21.15
CA ILE A 81 -4.38 19.31 -21.94
C ILE A 81 -4.78 19.68 -23.37
N PRO A 82 -3.93 19.47 -24.40
CA PRO A 82 -4.27 19.79 -25.79
C PRO A 82 -5.30 18.83 -26.38
N GLU A 83 -6.17 19.33 -27.26
CA GLU A 83 -7.35 18.61 -27.81
C GLU A 83 -7.05 17.43 -28.77
N ASN A 84 -5.80 16.99 -28.95
CA ASN A 84 -5.47 15.87 -29.83
C ASN A 84 -4.57 14.80 -29.18
N THR A 85 -4.94 14.34 -27.99
CA THR A 85 -4.48 13.03 -27.50
C THR A 85 -5.37 11.94 -28.10
N ALA A 86 -4.98 11.42 -29.26
CA ALA A 86 -5.51 10.15 -29.74
C ALA A 86 -5.40 9.12 -28.60
N ARG A 87 -6.51 8.47 -28.27
CA ARG A 87 -6.51 7.39 -27.28
C ARG A 87 -5.47 6.36 -27.73
N ALA A 88 -4.47 6.09 -26.90
CA ALA A 88 -3.59 4.96 -27.12
C ALA A 88 -4.44 3.70 -26.95
N GLU A 89 -5.02 3.19 -28.04
CA GLU A 89 -5.67 1.90 -28.05
C GLU A 89 -4.57 0.84 -27.85
N ALA A 90 -4.65 0.11 -26.74
CA ALA A 90 -3.81 -1.06 -26.52
C ALA A 90 -4.05 -2.04 -27.68
N PRO A 91 -2.99 -2.65 -28.25
CA PRO A 91 -3.16 -3.56 -29.37
C PRO A 91 -4.10 -4.71 -28.95
N VAL A 92 -5.24 -4.83 -29.63
CA VAL A 92 -6.09 -6.02 -29.55
C VAL A 92 -5.24 -7.18 -30.08
N ALA A 93 -4.92 -8.14 -29.21
CA ALA A 93 -4.24 -9.35 -29.62
C ALA A 93 -5.07 -10.06 -30.70
N ALA A 94 -4.52 -10.17 -31.90
CA ALA A 94 -5.11 -10.96 -32.96
C ALA A 94 -5.12 -12.44 -32.54
N GLY A 95 -6.32 -13.00 -32.44
CA GLY A 95 -6.55 -14.44 -32.36
C GLY A 95 -6.50 -15.11 -33.73
#